data_AF-A0A2T4LK26-F1
#
_entry.id   AF-A0A2T4LK26-F1
#
_cell.length_a   1.000
_cell.length_b   1.000
_cell.length_c   1.000
_cell.angle_alpha   90.00
_cell.angle_beta   90.00
_cell.angle_gamma   90.00
#
_symmetry.space_group_name_H-M   'P 1'
#
loop_
_entity.id
_entity.type
_entity.pdbx_description
1 polymer ?
#
loop_
_entity_poly.entity_id
_entity_poly.type
_entity_poly.pdbx_seq_one_letter_code
_entity_poly.pdbx_strand_id
1 'polypeptide(L)'
;GIAITLYSPDEEANIGLIEERGYVFKDVDIKNGELQAIKAHNKRQSRKNKDDHLTNQIKNKVKRNNKKTVKPGYKKKVKRELEELKRKERKQYSKRQNRQARKNKKG
;
A
#
# COMPACT_ATOMS: atom_id res chain seq x y z
N GLY A 1 17.91 -26.08 10.68
CA GLY A 1 16.75 -26.97 10.46
C GLY A 1 15.64 -26.21 9.76
N ILE A 2 14.70 -26.91 9.14
CA ILE A 2 13.50 -26.31 8.54
C ILE A 2 12.35 -26.54 9.53
N ALA A 3 11.69 -25.47 9.97
CA ALA A 3 10.48 -25.56 10.77
C ALA A 3 9.27 -25.47 9.84
N ILE A 4 8.35 -26.43 9.94
CA ILE A 4 7.10 -26.45 9.20
C ILE A 4 5.97 -26.35 10.22
N THR A 5 5.10 -25.36 10.06
CA THR A 5 3.94 -25.13 10.91
C THR A 5 2.68 -25.37 10.10
N LEU A 6 1.90 -26.37 10.49
CA LEU A 6 0.55 -26.59 9.98
C LEU A 6 -0.41 -25.75 10.83
N TYR A 7 -1.32 -25.05 10.18
CA TYR A 7 -2.29 -24.18 10.86
C TYR A 7 -3.65 -24.31 10.19
N SER A 8 -4.70 -24.09 10.97
CA SER A 8 -6.08 -24.04 10.46
C SER A 8 -6.45 -22.61 10.02
N PRO A 9 -7.48 -22.41 9.19
CA PRO A 9 -7.92 -21.07 8.78
C PRO A 9 -8.21 -20.13 9.95
N ASP A 10 -8.67 -20.66 11.08
CA ASP A 10 -8.97 -19.88 12.30
C ASP A 10 -7.71 -19.29 12.96
N GLU A 11 -6.54 -19.87 12.69
CA GLU A 11 -5.26 -19.47 13.27
C GLU A 11 -4.47 -18.50 12.38
N GLU A 12 -5.01 -18.10 11.22
CA GLU A 12 -4.34 -17.21 10.27
C GLU A 12 -3.96 -15.85 10.90
N ALA A 13 -4.77 -15.37 11.86
CA ALA A 13 -4.48 -14.14 12.60
C ALA A 13 -3.17 -14.22 13.41
N ASN A 14 -2.86 -15.40 13.98
CA ASN A 14 -1.64 -15.61 14.75
C ASN A 14 -0.41 -15.61 13.86
N ILE A 15 -0.51 -16.20 12.65
CA ILE A 15 0.55 -16.15 11.65
C ILE A 15 0.83 -14.69 11.24
N GLY A 16 -0.20 -13.88 11.01
CA GLY A 16 -0.06 -12.46 10.72
C GLY A 16 0.69 -11.68 11.81
N LEU A 17 0.40 -11.94 13.08
CA LEU A 17 1.12 -11.31 14.21
C LEU A 17 2.61 -11.69 14.24
N ILE A 18 2.94 -12.91 13.83
CA ILE A 18 4.34 -13.37 13.75
C ILE A 18 5.03 -12.71 12.55
N GLU A 19 4.35 -12.56 11.41
CA GLU A 19 4.89 -11.80 10.26
C GLU A 19 5.17 -10.34 10.61
N GLU A 20 4.27 -9.69 11.36
CA GLU A 20 4.47 -8.31 11.83
C GLU A 20 5.70 -8.15 12.72
N ARG A 21 6.12 -9.20 13.42
CA ARG A 21 7.35 -9.23 14.23
C ARG A 21 8.63 -9.41 13.40
N GLY A 22 8.52 -9.59 12.08
CA GLY A 22 9.65 -9.63 11.15
C GLY A 22 10.00 -11.02 10.62
N TYR A 23 9.18 -12.03 10.88
CA TYR A 23 9.36 -13.36 10.29
C TYR A 23 8.73 -13.41 8.90
N VAL A 24 9.35 -14.14 7.97
CA VAL A 24 8.85 -14.29 6.59
C VAL A 24 8.50 -15.75 6.34
N PHE A 25 7.23 -16.03 6.06
CA PHE A 25 6.76 -17.36 5.73
C PHE A 25 6.67 -17.59 4.22
N LYS A 26 6.73 -18.87 3.83
CA LYS A 26 6.45 -19.33 2.47
C LYS A 26 5.24 -20.24 2.52
N ASP A 27 4.14 -19.79 1.93
CA ASP A 27 2.90 -20.56 1.91
C ASP A 27 2.98 -21.69 0.87
N VAL A 28 2.75 -22.91 1.32
CA VAL A 28 2.81 -24.14 0.53
C VAL A 28 1.56 -24.98 0.74
N ASP A 29 1.08 -25.61 -0.33
CA ASP A 29 0.02 -26.63 -0.28
C ASP A 29 0.63 -28.01 -0.41
N ILE A 30 -0.10 -29.01 0.07
CA ILE A 30 0.17 -30.39 -0.30
C ILE A 30 -0.75 -30.74 -1.48
N LYS A 31 -0.18 -30.90 -2.67
CA LYS A 31 -0.90 -31.39 -3.86
C LYS A 31 -0.22 -32.63 -4.38
N ASN A 32 -0.98 -33.72 -4.49
CA ASN A 32 -0.48 -35.02 -4.97
C ASN A 32 0.73 -35.55 -4.19
N GLY A 33 0.82 -35.26 -2.88
CA GLY A 33 1.93 -35.67 -2.03
C GLY A 33 3.18 -34.78 -2.13
N GLU A 34 3.16 -33.72 -2.93
CA GLU A 34 4.26 -32.77 -3.07
C GLU A 34 3.90 -31.39 -2.48
N LEU A 35 4.90 -30.72 -1.90
CA LEU A 35 4.76 -29.34 -1.42
C LEU A 35 4.88 -28.36 -2.58
N GLN A 36 3.76 -27.76 -2.97
CA GLN A 36 3.70 -26.77 -4.04
C GLN A 36 3.50 -25.37 -3.48
N ALA A 37 4.33 -24.41 -3.90
CA ALA A 37 4.19 -23.02 -3.48
C ALA A 37 2.84 -22.43 -3.91
N ILE A 38 2.10 -21.84 -2.96
CA ILE A 38 0.84 -21.14 -3.24
C ILE A 38 1.03 -19.62 -3.10
N LYS A 39 0.05 -18.92 -3.65
CA LYS A 39 -0.21 -17.54 -3.33
C LYS A 39 -0.66 -17.41 -1.86
N ALA A 40 -0.08 -16.45 -1.15
CA ALA A 40 -0.55 -16.10 0.19
C ALA A 40 -2.07 -15.90 0.32
N HIS A 41 -2.63 -16.41 1.42
CA HIS A 41 -4.06 -16.43 1.70
C HIS A 41 -4.61 -15.01 1.92
N ASN A 42 -3.88 -14.19 2.68
CA ASN A 42 -4.20 -12.81 3.00
C ASN A 42 -4.08 -11.80 1.83
N LYS A 43 -3.93 -12.26 0.57
CA LYS A 43 -3.77 -11.39 -0.62
C LYS A 43 -4.88 -10.37 -0.82
N ARG A 44 -6.10 -10.64 -0.35
CA ARG A 44 -7.19 -9.66 -0.40
C ARG A 44 -6.98 -8.53 0.60
N GLN A 45 -6.47 -8.84 1.79
CA GLN A 45 -6.17 -7.86 2.82
C GLN A 45 -4.99 -6.96 2.40
N SER A 46 -3.95 -7.53 1.79
CA SER A 46 -2.79 -6.77 1.33
C SER A 46 -3.05 -5.88 0.12
N ARG A 47 -4.11 -6.14 -0.67
CA ARG A 47 -4.56 -5.27 -1.78
C ARG A 47 -5.22 -3.97 -1.33
N LYS A 48 -5.48 -3.75 -0.03
CA LYS A 48 -6.09 -2.49 0.43
C LYS A 48 -5.24 -1.32 -0.03
N ASN A 49 -5.88 -0.35 -0.70
CA ASN A 49 -5.23 0.89 -1.10
C ASN A 49 -4.68 1.58 0.15
N LYS A 50 -3.36 1.55 0.32
CA LYS A 50 -2.70 2.28 1.40
C LYS A 50 -2.92 3.77 1.12
N ASP A 51 -3.52 4.46 2.08
CA ASP A 51 -3.69 5.91 2.02
C ASP A 51 -2.28 6.54 2.10
N ASP A 52 -1.89 7.22 1.04
CA ASP A 52 -0.66 8.00 0.98
C ASP A 52 -0.78 9.24 1.86
N HIS A 53 0.34 9.80 2.32
CA HIS A 53 0.35 11.02 3.15
C HIS A 53 -0.42 12.16 2.46
N LEU A 54 -0.28 12.27 1.14
CA LEU A 54 -1.02 13.24 0.33
C LEU A 54 -2.54 12.98 0.29
N THR A 55 -2.98 11.71 0.24
CA THR A 55 -4.41 11.39 0.25
C THR A 55 -5.03 11.74 1.59
N ASN A 56 -4.32 11.49 2.69
CA ASN A 56 -4.77 11.80 4.05
C ASN A 56 -4.95 13.31 4.28
N GLN A 57 -4.01 14.14 3.81
CA GLN A 57 -4.13 15.59 3.92
C GLN A 57 -5.38 16.14 3.20
N ILE A 58 -5.64 15.65 1.98
CA ILE A 58 -6.81 16.06 1.20
C ILE A 58 -8.09 15.56 1.86
N LYS A 59 -8.12 14.30 2.28
CA LYS A 59 -9.26 13.66 2.96
C LYS A 59 -9.66 14.42 4.23
N ASN A 60 -8.69 14.93 4.99
CA ASN A 60 -8.94 15.75 6.19
C ASN A 60 -9.55 17.12 5.85
N LYS A 61 -9.05 17.79 4.80
CA LYS A 61 -9.64 19.05 4.30
C LYS A 61 -11.08 18.83 3.80
N VAL A 62 -11.29 17.73 3.09
CA VAL A 62 -12.58 17.27 2.55
C VAL A 62 -13.59 17.02 3.67
N LYS A 63 -13.23 16.24 4.70
CA LYS A 63 -14.10 15.94 5.85
C LYS A 63 -14.56 17.21 6.58
N ARG A 64 -13.69 18.20 6.73
CA ARG A 64 -14.02 19.50 7.36
C ARG A 64 -15.10 20.26 6.57
N ASN A 65 -15.09 20.15 5.24
CA ASN A 65 -15.98 20.90 4.35
C ASN A 65 -17.36 20.22 4.14
N ASN A 66 -17.53 18.95 4.53
CA ASN A 66 -18.73 18.16 4.23
C ASN A 66 -19.84 18.24 5.28
N LYS A 67 -19.83 19.25 6.15
CA LYS A 67 -20.69 19.29 7.34
C LYS A 67 -22.20 19.51 7.10
N LYS A 68 -22.67 19.84 5.89
CA LYS A 68 -24.11 20.13 5.68
C LYS A 68 -24.71 19.54 4.40
N THR A 69 -24.08 19.67 3.24
CA THR A 69 -24.58 19.07 1.98
C THR A 69 -23.44 18.94 0.98
N VAL A 70 -23.28 17.75 0.39
CA VAL A 70 -22.25 17.49 -0.61
C VAL A 70 -22.83 17.75 -2.01
N LYS A 71 -22.21 18.68 -2.75
CA LYS A 71 -22.65 18.99 -4.12
C LYS A 71 -22.51 17.76 -5.05
N PRO A 72 -23.39 17.60 -6.06
CA PRO A 72 -23.18 16.58 -7.10
C PRO A 72 -21.82 16.81 -7.78
N GLY A 73 -21.13 15.72 -8.16
CA GLY A 73 -19.79 15.78 -8.74
C GLY A 73 -18.64 16.01 -7.74
N TYR A 74 -18.92 16.14 -6.44
CA TYR A 74 -17.90 16.35 -5.40
C TYR A 74 -16.79 15.27 -5.39
N LYS A 75 -17.15 13.99 -5.44
CA LYS A 75 -16.17 12.88 -5.47
C LYS A 75 -15.20 13.00 -6.65
N LYS A 76 -15.70 13.45 -7.81
CA LYS A 76 -14.90 13.68 -9.02
C LYS A 76 -13.92 14.84 -8.82
N LYS A 77 -14.35 15.93 -8.16
CA LYS A 77 -13.49 17.07 -7.83
C LYS A 77 -12.34 16.67 -6.90
N VAL A 78 -12.64 15.93 -5.82
CA VAL A 78 -11.61 15.44 -4.88
C VAL A 78 -10.61 14.53 -5.57
N LYS A 79 -11.07 13.61 -6.43
CA LYS A 79 -10.18 12.76 -7.22
C LYS A 79 -9.27 13.59 -8.13
N ARG A 80 -9.81 14.61 -8.81
CA ARG A 80 -9.03 15.49 -9.68
C ARG A 80 -7.96 16.28 -8.90
N GLU A 81 -8.33 16.87 -7.76
CA GLU A 81 -7.39 17.61 -6.90
C GLU A 81 -6.25 16.71 -6.39
N LEU A 82 -6.56 15.47 -6.01
CA LEU A 82 -5.57 14.48 -5.61
C LEU A 82 -4.61 14.15 -6.76
N GLU A 83 -5.12 13.89 -7.96
CA GLU A 83 -4.29 13.59 -9.14
C GLU A 83 -3.40 14.78 -9.53
N GLU A 84 -3.92 16.00 -9.44
CA GLU A 84 -3.15 17.23 -9.68
C GLU A 84 -2.02 17.38 -8.68
N LEU A 85 -2.27 17.14 -7.39
CA LEU A 85 -1.24 17.21 -6.35
C LEU A 85 -0.16 16.12 -6.56
N LYS A 86 -0.57 14.88 -6.83
CA LYS A 86 0.38 13.78 -7.17
C LYS A 86 1.22 14.13 -8.40
N ARG A 87 0.62 14.78 -9.41
CA ARG A 87 1.34 15.23 -10.62
C ARG A 87 2.35 16.33 -10.29
N LYS A 88 1.99 17.29 -9.44
CA LYS A 88 2.90 18.36 -8.98
C LYS A 88 4.08 17.78 -8.21
N GLU A 89 3.82 16.87 -7.28
CA GLU A 89 4.86 16.20 -6.50
C GLU A 89 5.84 15.42 -7.38
N ARG A 90 5.33 14.59 -8.30
CA ARG A 90 6.17 13.88 -9.30
C ARG A 90 7.04 14.84 -10.12
N LYS A 91 6.49 15.98 -10.56
CA LYS A 91 7.24 16.99 -11.32
C LYS A 91 8.34 17.62 -10.47
N GLN A 92 8.08 17.93 -9.21
CA GLN A 92 9.08 18.50 -8.30
C GLN A 92 10.18 17.50 -7.97
N TYR A 93 9.82 16.23 -7.73
CA TYR A 93 10.78 15.15 -7.51
C TYR A 93 11.73 15.00 -8.71
N SER A 94 11.20 14.92 -9.93
CA SER A 94 12.00 14.83 -11.16
C SER A 94 12.95 16.04 -11.32
N LYS A 95 12.47 17.26 -11.05
CA LYS A 95 13.33 18.46 -11.07
C LYS A 95 14.46 18.39 -10.04
N ARG A 96 14.19 17.91 -8.82
CA ARG A 96 15.20 17.74 -7.76
C ARG A 96 16.26 16.72 -8.16
N GLN A 97 15.84 15.57 -8.68
CA GLN A 97 16.73 14.52 -9.20
C GLN A 97 17.63 15.04 -10.32
N ASN A 98 17.06 15.72 -11.32
CA ASN A 98 17.84 16.31 -12.40
C ASN A 98 18.85 17.35 -11.91
N ARG A 99 18.48 18.16 -10.91
CA ARG A 99 19.39 19.15 -10.31
C ARG A 99 20.53 18.47 -9.55
N GLN A 100 20.26 17.38 -8.84
CA GLN A 100 21.28 16.57 -8.14
C GLN A 100 22.23 15.92 -9.14
N ALA A 101 21.72 15.27 -10.20
CA ALA A 101 22.55 14.68 -11.25
C ALA A 101 23.48 15.70 -11.91
N ARG A 102 22.98 16.92 -12.16
CA ARG A 102 23.81 18.03 -12.70
C ARG A 102 24.89 18.51 -11.73
N LYS A 103 24.64 18.46 -10.42
CA LYS A 103 25.67 18.79 -9.41
C LYS A 103 26.74 17.71 -9.36
N ASN A 104 26.34 16.44 -9.33
CA ASN A 104 27.26 15.30 -9.25
C ASN A 104 28.13 15.14 -10.51
N LYS A 105 27.71 15.66 -11.66
CA LYS A 105 28.52 15.67 -12.90
C LYS A 105 29.52 16.84 -12.96
N LYS A 106 29.37 17.84 -12.08
CA LYS A 106 30.22 19.04 -12.04
C LYS A 106 31.30 18.99 -10.95
N GLY A 107 31.18 18.07 -10.00
CA GLY A 107 32.27 17.67 -9.11
C GLY A 107 32.92 16.41 -9.66
#